data_AF-A0A0R0A532-F1
#
_entry.id   AF-A0A0R0A532-F1
#
_cell.length_a   1.000
_cell.length_b   1.000
_cell.length_c   1.000
_cell.angle_alpha   90.00
_cell.angle_beta   90.00
_cell.angle_gamma   90.00
#
_symmetry.space_group_name_H-M   'P 1'
#
loop_
_entity.id
_entity.type
_entity.pdbx_description
1 polymer ?
#
loop_
_entity_poly.entity_id
_entity_poly.type
_entity_poly.pdbx_seq_one_letter_code
_entity_poly.pdbx_strand_id
1 'polypeptide(L)'
;MTGFAFAGDYPCWSLNLGHFGTSHEGEFDAIPASRLRSHNRIELPLVCQADAKGTTLAIAEADLRDYAGLYLAGPDSGALGVVAKLSPRLDDPSLAVSLDAGGRDVATPWRVVMLGAQPGALISSTLIENLNPPGTIADTSWIRPGKSAWDWWSGWRAPDAIAAGATTSTASLKRYIDHAQSMGLEYMLVDDGWYHGSTGDGQYHADANILQPVAGLDLPAMVQYARERDVGLWLWTHWRALDAHMDEALAWYEQLGIKGIKVDFMDRDDQQMVDFYHRLLARAAAHHLLVDLHGAYHPTGLSRTYPNLLTQEGVLGAEYNKWSTRATAGHNLTLPFTRMLLGPMDYTPGGFRNVTPAQFKPRNDLPLVMTTRAQQLAMYVVYESPFAVVADSPDAYAGAEGVQFLRDVPARWDETRVPGGAIGEHILVARRHGRDWYVGAMTNEQSRTLQLPLDFLGPGRWRATLYLDGAAPDRVDVQTREVDARSAPLALTLAGSGGAAVRFEPLRP
;
A
#
# COMPACT_ATOMS: atom_id res chain seq x y z
N MET A 1 -15.75 -24.31 -15.14
CA MET A 1 -15.74 -22.84 -15.29
C MET A 1 -16.45 -22.27 -14.07
N THR A 2 -15.75 -21.47 -13.26
CA THR A 2 -16.31 -20.87 -12.05
C THR A 2 -17.08 -19.62 -12.41
N GLY A 3 -18.29 -19.45 -11.86
CA GLY A 3 -19.11 -18.27 -12.03
C GLY A 3 -19.87 -17.92 -10.75
N PHE A 4 -20.14 -16.63 -10.57
CA PHE A 4 -20.82 -16.05 -9.43
C PHE A 4 -22.05 -15.32 -9.95
N ALA A 5 -23.23 -15.95 -9.81
CA ALA A 5 -24.49 -15.36 -10.26
C ALA A 5 -25.02 -14.37 -9.22
N PHE A 6 -25.52 -13.22 -9.68
CA PHE A 6 -26.12 -12.21 -8.80
C PHE A 6 -27.64 -12.26 -8.87
N ALA A 7 -28.29 -12.11 -7.71
CA ALA A 7 -29.76 -12.12 -7.62
C ALA A 7 -30.39 -10.77 -8.00
N GLY A 8 -29.59 -9.71 -8.12
CA GLY A 8 -30.05 -8.36 -8.46
C GLY A 8 -28.98 -7.55 -9.15
N ASP A 9 -29.39 -6.41 -9.70
CA ASP A 9 -28.49 -5.45 -10.37
C ASP A 9 -27.79 -4.57 -9.33
N TYR A 10 -26.84 -5.18 -8.61
CA TYR A 10 -26.15 -4.52 -7.51
C TYR A 10 -25.25 -3.37 -8.00
N PRO A 11 -25.18 -2.24 -7.26
CA PRO A 11 -24.06 -1.32 -7.43
C PRO A 11 -22.76 -2.02 -6.98
N CYS A 12 -21.75 -1.96 -7.85
CA CYS A 12 -20.44 -2.57 -7.66
C CYS A 12 -19.33 -1.54 -7.86
N TRP A 13 -18.16 -1.81 -7.27
CA TRP A 13 -16.92 -1.09 -7.47
C TRP A 13 -15.95 -2.04 -8.15
N SER A 14 -15.56 -1.70 -9.37
CA SER A 14 -14.85 -2.58 -10.29
C SER A 14 -13.69 -1.84 -10.92
N LEU A 15 -12.48 -2.39 -10.80
CA LEU A 15 -11.33 -1.98 -11.59
C LEU A 15 -11.29 -2.84 -12.86
N ASN A 16 -11.60 -2.25 -14.02
CA ASN A 16 -11.50 -2.93 -15.30
C ASN A 16 -10.22 -2.54 -16.04
N LEU A 17 -9.24 -3.42 -16.03
CA LEU A 17 -7.93 -3.21 -16.65
C LEU A 17 -7.95 -3.36 -18.19
N GLY A 18 -9.01 -3.96 -18.73
CA GLY A 18 -9.23 -4.11 -20.18
C GLY A 18 -8.35 -5.16 -20.87
N HIS A 19 -7.16 -5.45 -20.34
CA HIS A 19 -6.28 -6.52 -20.82
C HIS A 19 -5.52 -7.20 -19.66
N PHE A 20 -4.83 -8.30 -19.96
CA PHE A 20 -3.89 -8.96 -19.05
C PHE A 20 -2.52 -8.29 -19.14
N GLY A 21 -1.65 -8.48 -18.14
CA GLY A 21 -0.29 -7.95 -18.15
C GLY A 21 -0.27 -6.43 -17.99
N THR A 22 -0.59 -5.97 -16.78
CA THR A 22 -0.67 -4.56 -16.37
C THR A 22 0.03 -4.37 -15.04
N SER A 23 0.26 -3.12 -14.61
CA SER A 23 0.69 -2.82 -13.24
C SER A 23 -0.39 -3.03 -12.17
N HIS A 24 -1.63 -3.38 -12.59
CA HIS A 24 -2.81 -3.54 -11.72
C HIS A 24 -3.23 -2.23 -11.00
N GLU A 25 -2.87 -1.09 -11.58
CA GLU A 25 -3.17 0.22 -11.02
C GLU A 25 -4.34 0.89 -11.75
N GLY A 26 -5.40 1.18 -11.01
CA GLY A 26 -6.50 1.97 -11.52
C GLY A 26 -7.56 2.28 -10.47
N GLU A 27 -8.60 2.99 -10.89
CA GLU A 27 -9.76 3.29 -10.07
C GLU A 27 -10.73 2.12 -10.04
N PHE A 28 -11.33 1.88 -8.87
CA PHE A 28 -12.47 0.99 -8.73
C PHE A 28 -13.75 1.80 -8.98
N ASP A 29 -14.21 1.79 -10.23
CA ASP A 29 -15.36 2.59 -10.65
C ASP A 29 -16.69 2.02 -10.14
N ALA A 30 -17.58 2.91 -9.69
CA ALA A 30 -18.95 2.57 -9.33
C ALA A 30 -19.77 2.27 -10.60
N ILE A 31 -20.17 1.01 -10.77
CA ILE A 31 -20.97 0.53 -11.90
C ILE A 31 -22.05 -0.46 -11.44
N PRO A 32 -23.24 -0.47 -12.04
CA PRO A 32 -24.22 -1.52 -11.75
C PRO A 32 -23.77 -2.84 -12.38
N ALA A 33 -24.11 -3.97 -11.74
CA ALA A 33 -23.76 -5.32 -12.19
C ALA A 33 -24.21 -5.61 -13.64
N SER A 34 -25.31 -5.01 -14.09
CA SER A 34 -25.83 -5.06 -15.45
C SER A 34 -24.93 -4.38 -16.48
N ARG A 35 -23.81 -3.76 -16.07
CA ARG A 35 -22.77 -3.16 -16.92
C ARG A 35 -21.49 -3.99 -16.99
N LEU A 36 -21.39 -5.08 -16.25
CA LEU A 36 -20.30 -6.05 -16.38
C LEU A 36 -20.48 -6.81 -17.71
N ARG A 37 -19.45 -6.82 -18.57
CA ARG A 37 -19.46 -7.41 -19.92
C ARG A 37 -18.37 -8.46 -20.06
N SER A 38 -18.54 -9.36 -21.02
CA SER A 38 -17.60 -10.47 -21.24
C SER A 38 -16.23 -10.05 -21.78
N HIS A 39 -16.13 -8.85 -22.37
CA HIS A 39 -14.85 -8.28 -22.79
C HIS A 39 -14.09 -7.59 -21.65
N ASN A 40 -14.69 -7.38 -20.48
CA ASN A 40 -13.97 -6.80 -19.35
C ASN A 40 -12.85 -7.74 -18.86
N ARG A 41 -11.84 -7.15 -18.23
CA ARG A 41 -10.83 -7.81 -17.41
C ARG A 41 -10.87 -7.13 -16.05
N ILE A 42 -11.79 -7.61 -15.22
CA ILE A 42 -12.04 -7.03 -13.90
C ILE A 42 -11.02 -7.60 -12.94
N GLU A 43 -10.27 -6.70 -12.32
CA GLU A 43 -9.32 -6.94 -11.26
C GLU A 43 -10.03 -7.36 -9.96
N LEU A 44 -9.31 -8.04 -9.08
CA LEU A 44 -9.79 -8.36 -7.75
C LEU A 44 -9.41 -7.27 -6.72
N PRO A 45 -10.28 -7.01 -5.73
CA PRO A 45 -11.59 -7.61 -5.56
C PRO A 45 -12.68 -6.90 -6.37
N LEU A 46 -13.70 -7.65 -6.81
CA LEU A 46 -14.97 -7.04 -7.21
C LEU A 46 -15.86 -6.89 -5.98
N VAL A 47 -16.25 -5.66 -5.65
CA VAL A 47 -17.05 -5.36 -4.45
C VAL A 47 -18.43 -4.89 -4.87
N CYS A 48 -19.50 -5.40 -4.26
CA CYS A 48 -20.87 -4.97 -4.54
C CYS A 48 -21.68 -4.80 -3.26
N GLN A 49 -22.64 -3.87 -3.27
CA GLN A 49 -23.65 -3.78 -2.21
C GLN A 49 -24.92 -4.50 -2.64
N ALA A 50 -25.26 -5.57 -1.92
CA ALA A 50 -26.35 -6.47 -2.24
C ALA A 50 -27.74 -5.89 -1.92
N ASP A 51 -27.82 -4.92 -1.00
CA ASP A 51 -29.08 -4.32 -0.57
C ASP A 51 -28.93 -2.86 -0.11
N ALA A 52 -30.07 -2.19 0.09
CA ALA A 52 -30.14 -0.82 0.58
C ALA A 52 -29.73 -0.65 2.06
N LYS A 53 -29.57 -1.75 2.80
CA LYS A 53 -29.08 -1.72 4.19
C LYS A 53 -27.56 -1.70 4.26
N GLY A 54 -26.89 -1.90 3.12
CA GLY A 54 -25.44 -1.85 3.00
C GLY A 54 -24.76 -3.21 3.14
N THR A 55 -25.49 -4.33 3.03
CA THR A 55 -24.85 -5.66 2.97
C THR A 55 -23.86 -5.68 1.81
N THR A 56 -22.58 -5.94 2.10
CA THR A 56 -21.50 -5.87 1.11
C THR A 56 -20.93 -7.25 0.85
N LEU A 57 -20.71 -7.56 -0.42
CA LEU A 57 -19.96 -8.73 -0.87
C LEU A 57 -18.67 -8.29 -1.57
N ALA A 58 -17.59 -9.07 -1.40
CA ALA A 58 -16.37 -8.92 -2.17
C ALA A 58 -15.96 -10.29 -2.74
N ILE A 59 -15.67 -10.34 -4.04
CA ILE A 59 -15.14 -11.53 -4.72
C ILE A 59 -13.64 -11.38 -4.85
N ALA A 60 -12.89 -12.38 -4.42
CA ALA A 60 -11.44 -12.38 -4.35
C ALA A 60 -10.86 -13.78 -4.58
N GLU A 61 -9.54 -13.91 -4.48
CA GLU A 61 -8.83 -15.19 -4.39
C GLU A 61 -7.79 -15.18 -3.27
N ALA A 62 -7.32 -16.37 -2.88
CA ALA A 62 -6.29 -16.54 -1.86
C ALA A 62 -5.45 -17.80 -2.14
N ASP A 63 -4.22 -17.85 -1.61
CA ASP A 63 -3.26 -18.93 -1.83
C ASP A 63 -2.96 -19.13 -3.33
N LEU A 64 -2.63 -18.04 -4.02
CA LEU A 64 -2.27 -18.07 -5.44
C LEU A 64 -0.85 -18.61 -5.60
N ARG A 65 -0.75 -19.90 -5.92
CA ARG A 65 0.51 -20.63 -6.06
C ARG A 65 0.46 -21.62 -7.22
N ASP A 66 1.55 -21.73 -7.98
CA ASP A 66 1.68 -22.64 -9.13
C ASP A 66 0.51 -22.47 -10.14
N TYR A 67 -0.15 -21.30 -10.15
CA TYR A 67 -1.40 -21.03 -10.86
C TYR A 67 -1.39 -19.59 -11.40
N ALA A 68 -2.25 -19.29 -12.36
CA ALA A 68 -2.40 -17.94 -12.91
C ALA A 68 -3.45 -17.13 -12.13
N GLY A 69 -3.23 -15.82 -12.05
CA GLY A 69 -4.13 -14.87 -11.41
C GLY A 69 -5.53 -14.86 -12.03
N LEU A 70 -6.51 -14.56 -11.19
CA LEU A 70 -7.93 -14.54 -11.52
C LEU A 70 -8.38 -13.13 -11.88
N TYR A 71 -8.86 -12.98 -13.11
CA TYR A 71 -9.72 -11.88 -13.51
C TYR A 71 -11.19 -12.32 -13.53
N LEU A 72 -12.08 -11.35 -13.44
CA LEU A 72 -13.52 -11.54 -13.62
C LEU A 72 -13.99 -10.90 -14.93
N ALA A 73 -15.03 -11.46 -15.52
CA ALA A 73 -15.71 -10.89 -16.68
C ALA A 73 -17.23 -11.13 -16.58
N GLY A 74 -18.04 -10.29 -17.22
CA GLY A 74 -19.47 -10.57 -17.34
C GLY A 74 -19.74 -11.86 -18.14
N PRO A 75 -20.81 -12.61 -17.87
CA PRO A 75 -21.19 -13.77 -18.68
C PRO A 75 -21.51 -13.38 -20.13
N ASP A 76 -21.17 -14.24 -21.11
CA ASP A 76 -21.52 -14.02 -22.52
C ASP A 76 -23.04 -13.99 -22.76
N SER A 77 -23.83 -14.61 -21.89
CA SER A 77 -25.29 -14.57 -21.93
C SER A 77 -25.88 -13.21 -21.54
N GLY A 78 -25.07 -12.29 -21.00
CA GLY A 78 -25.54 -11.03 -20.42
C GLY A 78 -26.28 -11.18 -19.08
N ALA A 79 -26.26 -12.38 -18.47
CA ALA A 79 -26.82 -12.60 -17.15
C ALA A 79 -26.05 -11.81 -16.07
N LEU A 80 -26.73 -11.47 -14.96
CA LEU A 80 -26.12 -10.76 -13.85
C LEU A 80 -25.13 -11.65 -13.10
N GLY A 81 -23.92 -11.15 -12.89
CA GLY A 81 -22.85 -11.87 -12.24
C GLY A 81 -21.53 -11.75 -12.99
N VAL A 82 -20.61 -12.62 -12.63
CA VAL A 82 -19.27 -12.68 -13.23
C VAL A 82 -18.80 -14.12 -13.39
N VAL A 83 -17.90 -14.35 -14.34
CA VAL A 83 -17.21 -15.62 -14.59
C VAL A 83 -15.71 -15.44 -14.47
N ALA A 84 -15.03 -16.49 -14.01
CA ALA A 84 -13.59 -16.53 -13.89
C ALA A 84 -12.90 -16.51 -15.26
N LYS A 85 -11.86 -15.70 -15.41
CA LYS A 85 -10.93 -15.64 -16.53
C LYS A 85 -9.52 -15.64 -15.97
N LEU A 86 -8.72 -16.66 -16.30
CA LEU A 86 -7.35 -16.73 -15.82
C LEU A 86 -6.41 -15.98 -16.76
N SER A 87 -5.36 -15.38 -16.20
CA SER A 87 -4.29 -14.79 -16.98
C SER A 87 -3.60 -15.85 -17.85
N PRO A 88 -3.50 -15.65 -19.17
CA PRO A 88 -2.83 -16.60 -20.05
C PRO A 88 -1.30 -16.48 -19.88
N ARG A 89 -0.59 -17.56 -20.18
CA ARG A 89 0.87 -17.51 -20.28
C ARG A 89 1.29 -16.64 -21.46
N LEU A 90 2.43 -15.96 -21.31
CA LEU A 90 2.97 -15.11 -22.38
C LEU A 90 3.62 -15.93 -23.51
N ASP A 91 4.17 -17.10 -23.20
CA ASP A 91 4.82 -17.98 -24.17
C ASP A 91 3.82 -18.81 -25.00
N ASP A 92 2.64 -19.10 -24.43
CA ASP A 92 1.51 -19.72 -25.11
C ASP A 92 0.16 -19.16 -24.59
N PRO A 93 -0.43 -18.18 -25.29
CA PRO A 93 -1.69 -17.57 -24.87
C PRO A 93 -2.90 -18.51 -24.85
N SER A 94 -2.79 -19.73 -25.39
CA SER A 94 -3.85 -20.74 -25.32
C SER A 94 -3.89 -21.47 -23.97
N LEU A 95 -2.84 -21.33 -23.16
CA LEU A 95 -2.69 -21.96 -21.85
C LEU A 95 -2.63 -20.90 -20.76
N ALA A 96 -3.46 -21.02 -19.73
CA ALA A 96 -3.33 -20.21 -18.51
C ALA A 96 -2.48 -20.91 -17.45
N VAL A 97 -2.70 -22.22 -17.29
CA VAL A 97 -2.08 -23.02 -16.24
C VAL A 97 -1.71 -24.38 -16.82
N SER A 98 -0.48 -24.81 -16.61
CA SER A 98 -0.02 -26.18 -16.83
C SER A 98 0.48 -26.76 -15.53
N LEU A 99 -0.11 -27.86 -15.07
CA LEU A 99 0.25 -28.52 -13.81
C LEU A 99 0.64 -29.96 -14.10
N ASP A 100 1.86 -30.34 -13.73
CA ASP A 100 2.23 -31.75 -13.64
C ASP A 100 1.82 -32.27 -12.25
N ALA A 101 0.75 -33.06 -12.22
CA ALA A 101 0.29 -33.67 -10.98
C ALA A 101 1.33 -34.63 -10.40
N GLY A 102 2.18 -35.28 -11.22
CA GLY A 102 3.24 -36.19 -10.74
C GLY A 102 2.79 -37.25 -9.72
N GLY A 103 1.50 -37.62 -9.71
CA GLY A 103 0.89 -38.51 -8.72
C GLY A 103 0.48 -37.86 -7.37
N ARG A 104 0.46 -36.52 -7.27
CA ARG A 104 0.01 -35.73 -6.12
C ARG A 104 -1.35 -35.08 -6.41
N ASP A 105 -2.09 -34.78 -5.34
CA ASP A 105 -3.29 -33.95 -5.44
C ASP A 105 -2.93 -32.52 -5.85
N VAL A 106 -3.72 -31.97 -6.76
CA VAL A 106 -3.57 -30.62 -7.27
C VAL A 106 -4.71 -29.77 -6.76
N ALA A 107 -4.39 -28.69 -6.04
CA ALA A 107 -5.36 -27.70 -5.58
C ALA A 107 -5.29 -26.45 -6.46
N THR A 108 -6.44 -25.84 -6.73
CA THR A 108 -6.49 -24.48 -7.25
C THR A 108 -6.39 -23.48 -6.10
N PRO A 109 -6.00 -22.22 -6.36
CA PRO A 109 -6.20 -21.14 -5.39
C PRO A 109 -7.66 -21.07 -4.95
N TRP A 110 -7.89 -20.57 -3.74
CA TRP A 110 -9.24 -20.36 -3.24
C TRP A 110 -9.97 -19.33 -4.09
N ARG A 111 -11.28 -19.52 -4.27
CA ARG A 111 -12.18 -18.50 -4.82
C ARG A 111 -13.06 -18.03 -3.68
N VAL A 112 -12.92 -16.77 -3.31
CA VAL A 112 -13.42 -16.24 -2.04
C VAL A 112 -14.59 -15.32 -2.30
N VAL A 113 -15.66 -15.49 -1.50
CA VAL A 113 -16.75 -14.52 -1.39
C VAL A 113 -16.79 -14.06 0.06
N MET A 114 -16.34 -12.84 0.31
CA MET A 114 -16.47 -12.19 1.61
C MET A 114 -17.87 -11.59 1.71
N LEU A 115 -18.52 -11.72 2.87
CA LEU A 115 -19.85 -11.15 3.13
C LEU A 115 -19.84 -10.43 4.47
N GLY A 116 -20.27 -9.17 4.47
CA GLY A 116 -20.36 -8.34 5.65
C GLY A 116 -21.68 -7.59 5.69
N ALA A 117 -22.22 -7.35 6.89
CA ALA A 117 -23.44 -6.57 7.07
C ALA A 117 -23.29 -5.10 6.64
N GLN A 118 -22.06 -4.62 6.55
CA GLN A 118 -21.68 -3.28 6.10
C GLN A 118 -20.24 -3.29 5.54
N PRO A 119 -19.83 -2.32 4.70
CA PRO A 119 -18.49 -2.32 4.09
C PRO A 119 -17.34 -2.41 5.09
N GLY A 120 -17.44 -1.68 6.21
CA GLY A 120 -16.40 -1.68 7.25
C GLY A 120 -16.16 -3.04 7.92
N ALA A 121 -17.15 -3.94 7.89
CA ALA A 121 -16.99 -5.30 8.44
C ALA A 121 -16.04 -6.17 7.61
N LEU A 122 -15.85 -5.85 6.33
CA LEU A 122 -14.91 -6.56 5.47
C LEU A 122 -13.46 -6.17 5.77
N ILE A 123 -13.20 -4.93 6.21
CA ILE A 123 -11.85 -4.43 6.49
C ILE A 123 -11.19 -5.17 7.66
N SER A 124 -11.95 -5.56 8.68
CA SER A 124 -11.41 -6.32 9.82
C SER A 124 -11.39 -7.84 9.60
N SER A 125 -11.74 -8.31 8.40
CA SER A 125 -11.73 -9.73 8.08
C SER A 125 -10.31 -10.23 7.83
N THR A 126 -9.93 -11.34 8.46
CA THR A 126 -8.66 -12.05 8.22
C THR A 126 -8.81 -13.24 7.28
N LEU A 127 -9.90 -13.29 6.50
CA LEU A 127 -10.24 -14.45 5.68
C LEU A 127 -9.19 -14.75 4.61
N ILE A 128 -8.64 -13.73 3.95
CA ILE A 128 -7.66 -13.91 2.88
C ILE A 128 -6.38 -14.54 3.45
N GLU A 129 -5.87 -14.03 4.57
CA GLU A 129 -4.73 -14.63 5.26
C GLU A 129 -5.07 -16.03 5.78
N ASN A 130 -6.26 -16.23 6.37
CA ASN A 130 -6.66 -17.51 6.96
C ASN A 130 -6.72 -18.67 5.95
N LEU A 131 -6.86 -18.37 4.66
CA LEU A 131 -6.87 -19.36 3.57
C LEU A 131 -5.47 -19.72 3.06
N ASN A 132 -4.43 -19.01 3.50
CA ASN A 132 -3.04 -19.30 3.12
C ASN A 132 -2.36 -20.28 4.09
N PRO A 133 -1.33 -21.02 3.66
CA PRO A 133 -0.49 -21.83 4.55
C PRO A 133 0.14 -20.99 5.68
N PRO A 134 0.47 -21.61 6.84
CA PRO A 134 1.24 -20.94 7.87
C PRO A 134 2.67 -20.60 7.38
N GLY A 135 3.29 -19.60 8.00
CA GLY A 135 4.61 -19.12 7.62
C GLY A 135 5.71 -20.19 7.69
N THR A 136 6.66 -20.12 6.75
CA THR A 136 7.80 -21.07 6.69
C THR A 136 9.06 -20.57 7.38
N ILE A 137 9.07 -19.32 7.87
CA ILE A 137 10.22 -18.69 8.52
C ILE A 137 10.18 -18.98 10.03
N ALA A 138 11.17 -19.71 10.54
CA ALA A 138 11.21 -20.13 11.95
C ALA A 138 11.59 -18.99 12.91
N ASP A 139 12.57 -18.16 12.55
CA ASP A 139 12.96 -16.97 13.30
C ASP A 139 12.42 -15.72 12.61
N THR A 140 11.46 -15.05 13.24
CA THR A 140 10.85 -13.81 12.74
C THR A 140 11.36 -12.56 13.46
N SER A 141 12.39 -12.66 14.31
CA SER A 141 12.89 -11.55 15.14
C SER A 141 13.57 -10.42 14.34
N TRP A 142 14.04 -10.75 13.14
CA TRP A 142 14.60 -9.81 12.18
C TRP A 142 13.54 -9.06 11.36
N ILE A 143 12.31 -9.59 11.31
CA ILE A 143 11.20 -9.01 10.56
C ILE A 143 10.66 -7.82 11.34
N ARG A 144 10.99 -6.61 10.90
CA ARG A 144 10.65 -5.36 11.59
C ARG A 144 9.85 -4.45 10.67
N PRO A 145 8.53 -4.31 10.89
CA PRO A 145 7.74 -3.26 10.29
C PRO A 145 8.28 -1.87 10.68
N GLY A 146 8.09 -0.89 9.82
CA GLY A 146 8.56 0.48 10.07
C GLY A 146 8.19 1.43 8.95
N LYS A 147 8.62 2.68 9.11
CA LYS A 147 8.40 3.75 8.15
C LYS A 147 9.70 4.14 7.48
N SER A 148 9.61 4.58 6.23
CA SER A 148 10.77 4.91 5.42
C SER A 148 10.74 6.34 4.91
N ALA A 149 11.86 7.07 5.00
CA ALA A 149 12.06 8.21 4.11
C ALA A 149 12.18 7.69 2.67
N TRP A 150 11.69 8.46 1.70
CA TRP A 150 11.67 8.04 0.29
C TRP A 150 12.12 9.16 -0.64
N ASP A 151 13.01 8.86 -1.57
CA ASP A 151 13.67 9.83 -2.44
C ASP A 151 12.95 10.08 -3.76
N TRP A 152 12.34 9.06 -4.34
CA TRP A 152 11.79 9.08 -5.70
C TRP A 152 10.57 9.99 -5.88
N TRP A 153 9.60 9.94 -4.97
CA TRP A 153 8.34 10.67 -5.16
C TRP A 153 8.58 12.17 -5.22
N SER A 154 9.35 12.70 -4.28
CA SER A 154 9.71 14.10 -4.26
C SER A 154 10.70 14.48 -5.37
N GLY A 155 11.48 13.54 -5.90
CA GLY A 155 12.52 13.79 -6.91
C GLY A 155 13.65 14.70 -6.41
N TRP A 156 13.73 14.94 -5.10
CA TRP A 156 14.68 15.88 -4.53
C TRP A 156 16.08 15.29 -4.46
N ARG A 157 17.03 16.00 -5.06
CA ARG A 157 18.41 15.55 -5.28
C ARG A 157 19.40 16.58 -4.75
N ALA A 158 20.57 16.12 -4.32
CA ALA A 158 21.65 17.01 -3.95
C ALA A 158 22.27 17.69 -5.19
N PRO A 159 22.88 18.89 -5.05
CA PRO A 159 23.40 19.66 -6.19
C PRO A 159 24.43 18.92 -7.05
N ASP A 160 25.22 18.03 -6.45
CA ASP A 160 26.19 17.16 -7.13
C ASP A 160 25.51 16.13 -8.03
N ALA A 161 24.44 15.48 -7.56
CA ALA A 161 23.64 14.57 -8.38
C ALA A 161 23.04 15.31 -9.58
N ILE A 162 22.49 16.50 -9.35
CA ILE A 162 21.93 17.36 -10.42
C ILE A 162 23.01 17.72 -11.44
N ALA A 163 24.19 18.17 -10.98
CA ALA A 163 25.29 18.55 -11.86
C ALA A 163 25.83 17.39 -12.70
N ALA A 164 25.80 16.17 -12.15
CA ALA A 164 26.20 14.94 -12.84
C ALA A 164 25.11 14.36 -13.75
N GLY A 165 23.88 14.91 -13.73
CA GLY A 165 22.73 14.29 -14.39
C GLY A 165 22.35 12.95 -13.76
N ALA A 166 22.78 12.69 -12.52
CA ALA A 166 22.49 11.47 -11.80
C ALA A 166 21.12 11.55 -11.12
N THR A 167 20.48 10.39 -10.99
CA THR A 167 19.24 10.15 -10.26
C THR A 167 19.48 10.18 -8.75
N THR A 168 20.63 9.67 -8.30
CA THR A 168 21.04 9.67 -6.89
C THR A 168 22.55 9.90 -6.72
N SER A 169 22.98 10.19 -5.49
CA SER A 169 24.39 10.32 -5.11
C SER A 169 24.59 10.06 -3.62
N THR A 170 25.85 9.87 -3.20
CA THR A 170 26.21 9.77 -1.78
C THR A 170 25.70 10.97 -0.96
N ALA A 171 25.78 12.19 -1.50
CA ALA A 171 25.28 13.38 -0.81
C ALA A 171 23.74 13.41 -0.73
N SER A 172 23.05 12.91 -1.76
CA SER A 172 21.59 12.78 -1.74
C SER A 172 21.16 11.79 -0.65
N LEU A 173 21.75 10.59 -0.62
CA LEU A 173 21.42 9.57 0.39
C LEU A 173 21.69 10.05 1.81
N LYS A 174 22.83 10.70 2.04
CA LYS A 174 23.17 11.28 3.35
C LYS A 174 22.07 12.21 3.87
N ARG A 175 21.49 13.05 3.01
CA ARG A 175 20.40 13.98 3.40
C ARG A 175 19.12 13.25 3.77
N TYR A 176 18.75 12.19 3.04
CA TYR A 176 17.57 11.39 3.38
C TYR A 176 17.78 10.52 4.61
N ILE A 177 18.98 9.99 4.83
CA ILE A 177 19.33 9.27 6.07
C ILE A 177 19.25 10.21 7.28
N ASP A 178 19.81 11.42 7.18
CA ASP A 178 19.70 12.43 8.25
C ASP A 178 18.23 12.82 8.49
N HIS A 179 17.43 12.90 7.42
CA HIS A 179 16.00 13.16 7.54
C HIS A 179 15.25 12.02 8.23
N ALA A 180 15.47 10.76 7.82
CA ALA A 180 14.90 9.58 8.44
C ALA A 180 15.20 9.57 9.94
N GLN A 181 16.46 9.78 10.33
CA GLN A 181 16.86 9.90 11.73
C GLN A 181 16.12 11.04 12.44
N SER A 182 16.06 12.24 11.85
CA SER A 182 15.38 13.41 12.44
C SER A 182 13.88 13.20 12.67
N MET A 183 13.28 12.28 11.92
CA MET A 183 11.88 11.91 11.98
C MET A 183 11.66 10.63 12.81
N GLY A 184 12.72 9.98 13.28
CA GLY A 184 12.63 8.69 13.97
C GLY A 184 12.09 7.57 13.08
N LEU A 185 12.33 7.66 11.76
CA LEU A 185 11.93 6.62 10.80
C LEU A 185 12.97 5.50 10.81
N GLU A 186 12.48 4.27 10.77
CA GLU A 186 13.29 3.06 10.83
C GLU A 186 14.13 2.87 9.56
N TYR A 187 13.66 3.40 8.42
CA TYR A 187 14.22 3.11 7.11
C TYR A 187 14.44 4.33 6.22
N MET A 188 15.29 4.14 5.22
CA MET A 188 15.37 4.95 4.01
C MET A 188 15.40 4.02 2.79
N LEU A 189 14.49 4.26 1.85
CA LEU A 189 14.38 3.53 0.59
C LEU A 189 15.15 4.30 -0.46
N VAL A 190 16.19 3.66 -1.00
CA VAL A 190 16.92 4.13 -2.18
C VAL A 190 16.21 3.55 -3.40
N ASP A 191 15.46 4.39 -4.09
CA ASP A 191 14.65 3.94 -5.23
C ASP A 191 15.47 3.86 -6.55
N ASP A 192 14.78 3.70 -7.69
CA ASP A 192 15.35 3.58 -9.02
C ASP A 192 16.46 4.61 -9.30
N GLY A 193 17.57 4.10 -9.82
CA GLY A 193 18.69 4.90 -10.29
C GLY A 193 20.01 4.66 -9.55
N TRP A 194 20.05 3.73 -8.59
CA TRP A 194 21.24 3.54 -7.75
C TRP A 194 22.29 2.59 -8.33
N TYR A 195 21.96 1.74 -9.31
CA TYR A 195 22.88 0.77 -9.93
C TYR A 195 23.12 1.02 -11.43
N HIS A 196 24.20 0.45 -11.97
CA HIS A 196 24.56 0.57 -13.38
C HIS A 196 23.42 0.13 -14.29
N GLY A 197 23.03 0.97 -15.25
CA GLY A 197 21.89 0.72 -16.14
C GLY A 197 20.52 0.94 -15.50
N SER A 198 20.44 1.53 -14.29
CA SER A 198 19.21 2.04 -13.68
C SER A 198 19.14 3.54 -13.93
N THR A 199 18.17 4.02 -14.73
CA THR A 199 18.11 5.42 -15.19
C THR A 199 17.08 6.29 -14.47
N GLY A 200 16.36 5.76 -13.46
CA GLY A 200 15.36 6.52 -12.72
C GLY A 200 14.04 6.73 -13.46
N ASP A 201 13.82 5.98 -14.55
CA ASP A 201 12.63 6.04 -15.40
C ASP A 201 11.88 4.70 -15.48
N GLY A 202 12.21 3.75 -14.61
CA GLY A 202 11.59 2.42 -14.53
C GLY A 202 11.97 1.46 -15.66
N GLN A 203 12.78 1.89 -16.64
CA GLN A 203 13.09 1.05 -17.80
C GLN A 203 14.15 0.00 -17.48
N TYR A 204 13.93 -1.22 -17.99
CA TYR A 204 14.95 -2.26 -17.98
C TYR A 204 15.97 -2.07 -19.09
N HIS A 205 17.24 -1.95 -18.71
CA HIS A 205 18.37 -1.94 -19.64
C HIS A 205 19.11 -3.29 -19.60
N ALA A 206 19.47 -3.83 -20.77
CA ALA A 206 20.05 -5.17 -20.87
C ALA A 206 21.49 -5.26 -20.30
N ASP A 207 22.19 -4.14 -20.21
CA ASP A 207 23.51 -4.01 -19.60
C ASP A 207 23.44 -3.62 -18.10
N ALA A 208 22.24 -3.62 -17.53
CA ALA A 208 22.07 -3.27 -16.14
C ALA A 208 22.75 -4.28 -15.20
N ASN A 209 23.47 -3.78 -14.20
CA ASN A 209 24.22 -4.59 -13.25
C ASN A 209 23.84 -4.20 -11.82
N ILE A 210 22.98 -5.03 -11.21
CA ILE A 210 22.40 -4.80 -9.90
C ILE A 210 23.39 -4.96 -8.73
N LEU A 211 24.61 -5.40 -9.03
CA LEU A 211 25.72 -5.56 -8.09
C LEU A 211 26.70 -4.36 -8.11
N GLN A 212 26.45 -3.38 -9.00
CA GLN A 212 27.35 -2.28 -9.25
C GLN A 212 26.63 -0.94 -9.07
N PRO A 213 26.87 -0.22 -7.96
CA PRO A 213 26.34 1.13 -7.77
C PRO A 213 26.79 2.10 -8.87
N VAL A 214 25.98 3.12 -9.15
CA VAL A 214 26.32 4.20 -10.10
C VAL A 214 27.54 5.01 -9.65
N ALA A 215 28.20 5.64 -10.62
CA ALA A 215 29.31 6.55 -10.33
C ALA A 215 28.84 7.71 -9.42
N GLY A 216 29.51 7.91 -8.28
CA GLY A 216 29.15 8.93 -7.28
C GLY A 216 28.33 8.42 -6.09
N LEU A 217 27.94 7.14 -6.09
CA LEU A 217 27.32 6.47 -4.95
C LEU A 217 28.28 5.47 -4.29
N ASP A 218 28.73 5.79 -3.07
CA ASP A 218 29.42 4.85 -2.20
C ASP A 218 28.40 4.15 -1.29
N LEU A 219 27.77 3.09 -1.82
CA LEU A 219 26.71 2.37 -1.11
C LEU A 219 27.20 1.74 0.21
N PRO A 220 28.35 1.04 0.29
CA PRO A 220 28.86 0.53 1.56
C PRO A 220 29.05 1.62 2.63
N ALA A 221 29.60 2.79 2.27
CA ALA A 221 29.73 3.90 3.21
C ALA A 221 28.36 4.44 3.66
N MET A 222 27.35 4.48 2.77
CA MET A 222 25.99 4.91 3.12
C MET A 222 25.28 3.91 4.04
N VAL A 223 25.47 2.61 3.85
CA VAL A 223 24.93 1.60 4.78
C VAL A 223 25.55 1.78 6.19
N GLN A 224 26.86 2.02 6.27
CA GLN A 224 27.50 2.31 7.55
C GLN A 224 26.96 3.60 8.17
N TYR A 225 26.85 4.68 7.38
CA TYR A 225 26.37 5.98 7.85
C TYR A 225 24.92 5.93 8.36
N ALA A 226 24.06 5.15 7.71
CA ALA A 226 22.69 4.88 8.14
C ALA A 226 22.65 4.09 9.44
N ARG A 227 23.48 3.04 9.57
CA ARG A 227 23.58 2.26 10.82
C ARG A 227 24.00 3.10 12.01
N GLU A 228 24.93 4.04 11.85
CA GLU A 228 25.35 4.98 12.90
C GLU A 228 24.20 5.92 13.36
N ARG A 229 23.11 5.97 12.61
CA ARG A 229 21.91 6.79 12.86
C ARG A 229 20.67 5.98 13.21
N ASP A 230 20.83 4.67 13.39
CA ASP A 230 19.74 3.73 13.63
C ASP A 230 18.71 3.69 12.49
N VAL A 231 19.19 3.86 11.24
CA VAL A 231 18.38 3.79 10.02
C VAL A 231 18.84 2.59 9.19
N GLY A 232 17.89 1.77 8.72
CA GLY A 232 18.12 0.70 7.77
C GLY A 232 17.93 1.15 6.32
N LEU A 233 18.76 0.68 5.40
CA LEU A 233 18.56 0.96 3.97
C LEU A 233 17.77 -0.15 3.28
N TRP A 234 16.90 0.26 2.38
CA TRP A 234 16.21 -0.58 1.40
C TRP A 234 16.64 -0.20 0.00
N LEU A 235 16.67 -1.17 -0.91
CA LEU A 235 17.06 -0.96 -2.31
C LEU A 235 15.94 -1.34 -3.26
N TRP A 236 15.58 -0.44 -4.17
CA TRP A 236 14.72 -0.76 -5.30
C TRP A 236 15.45 -1.61 -6.34
N THR A 237 14.72 -2.48 -7.05
CA THR A 237 15.25 -3.35 -8.09
C THR A 237 14.21 -3.59 -9.18
N HIS A 238 14.60 -3.45 -10.44
CA HIS A 238 13.77 -3.96 -11.54
C HIS A 238 13.78 -5.50 -11.51
N TRP A 239 12.62 -6.15 -11.56
CA TRP A 239 12.51 -7.61 -11.38
C TRP A 239 13.40 -8.41 -12.31
N ARG A 240 13.50 -8.05 -13.60
CA ARG A 240 14.37 -8.72 -14.59
C ARG A 240 15.85 -8.69 -14.21
N ALA A 241 16.35 -7.54 -13.72
CA ALA A 241 17.74 -7.41 -13.30
C ALA A 241 18.01 -8.26 -12.06
N LEU A 242 17.06 -8.30 -11.12
CA LEU A 242 17.15 -9.12 -9.93
C LEU A 242 17.06 -10.62 -10.27
N ASP A 243 16.11 -11.04 -11.09
CA ASP A 243 15.87 -12.45 -11.41
C ASP A 243 17.09 -13.11 -12.07
N ALA A 244 17.79 -12.37 -12.94
CA ALA A 244 19.00 -12.84 -13.60
C ALA A 244 20.17 -13.13 -12.64
N HIS A 245 20.20 -12.47 -11.47
CA HIS A 245 21.31 -12.53 -10.50
C HIS A 245 20.82 -12.76 -9.06
N MET A 246 19.65 -13.38 -8.88
CA MET A 246 18.91 -13.34 -7.61
C MET A 246 19.74 -13.80 -6.40
N ASP A 247 20.34 -14.99 -6.47
CA ASP A 247 21.09 -15.54 -5.32
C ASP A 247 22.35 -14.70 -4.99
N GLU A 248 23.06 -14.20 -6.01
CA GLU A 248 24.26 -13.36 -5.81
C GLU A 248 23.90 -11.98 -5.24
N ALA A 249 22.86 -11.34 -5.78
CA ALA A 249 22.40 -10.03 -5.34
C ALA A 249 21.89 -10.06 -3.90
N LEU A 250 21.04 -11.02 -3.56
CA LEU A 250 20.49 -11.12 -2.19
C LEU A 250 21.59 -11.42 -1.16
N ALA A 251 22.55 -12.29 -1.49
CA ALA A 251 23.71 -12.55 -0.63
C ALA A 251 24.58 -11.29 -0.43
N TRP A 252 24.82 -10.53 -1.50
CA TRP A 252 25.57 -9.27 -1.40
C TRP A 252 24.84 -8.21 -0.58
N TYR A 253 23.52 -8.08 -0.74
CA TYR A 253 22.69 -7.15 0.04
C TYR A 253 22.70 -7.48 1.52
N GLU A 254 22.54 -8.76 1.88
CA GLU A 254 22.66 -9.22 3.27
C GLU A 254 24.06 -8.92 3.83
N GLN A 255 25.12 -9.20 3.07
CA GLN A 255 26.50 -8.92 3.48
C GLN A 255 26.75 -7.44 3.74
N LEU A 256 26.21 -6.54 2.89
CA LEU A 256 26.29 -5.10 3.11
C LEU A 256 25.51 -4.66 4.36
N GLY A 257 24.46 -5.39 4.72
CA GLY A 257 23.56 -5.07 5.83
C GLY A 257 22.28 -4.35 5.43
N ILE A 258 21.90 -4.43 4.15
CA ILE A 258 20.61 -3.98 3.62
C ILE A 258 19.47 -4.68 4.36
N LYS A 259 18.36 -3.98 4.59
CA LYS A 259 17.23 -4.47 5.39
C LYS A 259 16.07 -5.00 4.56
N GLY A 260 15.92 -4.51 3.34
CA GLY A 260 14.91 -5.00 2.44
C GLY A 260 15.09 -4.53 1.01
N ILE A 261 14.23 -5.03 0.15
CA ILE A 261 14.20 -4.74 -1.28
C ILE A 261 12.79 -4.34 -1.68
N LYS A 262 12.70 -3.38 -2.60
CA LYS A 262 11.49 -3.07 -3.36
C LYS A 262 11.68 -3.64 -4.77
N VAL A 263 10.85 -4.60 -5.20
CA VAL A 263 10.99 -5.25 -6.51
C VAL A 263 9.83 -4.82 -7.40
N ASP A 264 10.13 -4.37 -8.61
CA ASP A 264 9.20 -3.56 -9.41
C ASP A 264 9.11 -4.00 -10.88
N PHE A 265 8.06 -3.54 -11.55
CA PHE A 265 7.75 -3.70 -12.99
C PHE A 265 7.47 -5.13 -13.44
N MET A 266 6.93 -5.98 -12.56
CA MET A 266 6.53 -7.34 -12.94
C MET A 266 5.41 -7.33 -13.97
N ASP A 267 4.41 -6.46 -13.78
CA ASP A 267 3.29 -6.15 -14.66
C ASP A 267 2.57 -7.39 -15.21
N ARG A 268 2.53 -8.44 -14.41
CA ARG A 268 2.12 -9.80 -14.81
C ARG A 268 1.60 -10.58 -13.62
N ASP A 269 0.63 -11.44 -13.88
CA ASP A 269 0.03 -12.37 -12.94
C ASP A 269 -0.18 -13.78 -13.55
N ASP A 270 0.46 -14.06 -14.68
CA ASP A 270 0.48 -15.39 -15.26
C ASP A 270 1.26 -16.37 -14.36
N GLN A 271 1.05 -17.67 -14.60
CA GLN A 271 1.62 -18.74 -13.77
C GLN A 271 3.14 -18.58 -13.50
N GLN A 272 3.92 -18.12 -14.49
CA GLN A 272 5.37 -17.97 -14.32
C GLN A 272 5.73 -16.80 -13.39
N MET A 273 4.93 -15.73 -13.39
CA MET A 273 5.18 -14.60 -12.50
C MET A 273 4.75 -14.91 -11.06
N VAL A 274 3.66 -15.65 -10.89
CA VAL A 274 3.28 -16.19 -9.58
C VAL A 274 4.41 -17.05 -9.00
N ASP A 275 5.02 -17.93 -9.81
CA ASP A 275 6.17 -18.74 -9.38
C ASP A 275 7.39 -17.88 -9.02
N PHE A 276 7.63 -16.78 -9.75
CA PHE A 276 8.67 -15.81 -9.43
C PHE A 276 8.47 -15.20 -8.03
N TYR A 277 7.24 -14.82 -7.65
CA TYR A 277 6.95 -14.25 -6.33
C TYR A 277 7.32 -15.23 -5.22
N HIS A 278 6.87 -16.48 -5.33
CA HIS A 278 7.20 -17.51 -4.34
C HIS A 278 8.71 -17.76 -4.23
N ARG A 279 9.42 -17.78 -5.35
CA ARG A 279 10.88 -17.95 -5.38
C ARG A 279 11.59 -16.75 -4.75
N LEU A 280 11.24 -15.53 -5.15
CA LEU A 280 11.80 -14.29 -4.61
C LEU A 280 11.61 -14.21 -3.09
N LEU A 281 10.38 -14.40 -2.61
CA LEU A 281 10.06 -14.27 -1.18
C LEU A 281 10.79 -15.30 -0.33
N ALA A 282 10.87 -16.55 -0.79
CA ALA A 282 11.61 -17.61 -0.10
C ALA A 282 13.12 -17.33 -0.07
N ARG A 283 13.70 -16.85 -1.19
CA ARG A 283 15.13 -16.52 -1.27
C ARG A 283 15.48 -15.29 -0.44
N ALA A 284 14.67 -14.24 -0.50
CA ALA A 284 14.85 -13.05 0.33
C ALA A 284 14.77 -13.40 1.83
N ALA A 285 13.84 -14.28 2.24
CA ALA A 285 13.74 -14.76 3.60
C ALA A 285 15.00 -15.52 4.06
N ALA A 286 15.60 -16.33 3.18
CA ALA A 286 16.85 -17.04 3.47
C ALA A 286 18.06 -16.09 3.69
N HIS A 287 17.95 -14.86 3.20
CA HIS A 287 18.94 -13.78 3.33
C HIS A 287 18.50 -12.67 4.30
N HIS A 288 17.48 -12.91 5.13
CA HIS A 288 16.96 -11.95 6.11
C HIS A 288 16.58 -10.59 5.51
N LEU A 289 16.05 -10.59 4.28
CA LEU A 289 15.61 -9.39 3.57
C LEU A 289 14.08 -9.28 3.60
N LEU A 290 13.62 -8.10 4.00
CA LEU A 290 12.23 -7.67 3.87
C LEU A 290 11.92 -7.36 2.39
N VAL A 291 10.66 -7.49 1.99
CA VAL A 291 10.24 -7.33 0.60
C VAL A 291 9.01 -6.43 0.52
N ASP A 292 9.07 -5.52 -0.44
CA ASP A 292 7.99 -4.72 -0.99
C ASP A 292 7.91 -4.99 -2.51
N LEU A 293 6.70 -5.06 -3.07
CA LEU A 293 6.45 -5.44 -4.45
C LEU A 293 5.65 -4.33 -5.16
N HIS A 294 6.17 -3.78 -6.25
CA HIS A 294 5.53 -2.79 -7.11
C HIS A 294 5.36 -3.33 -8.53
N GLY A 295 4.49 -2.71 -9.35
CA GLY A 295 4.06 -3.29 -10.63
C GLY A 295 3.48 -4.70 -10.42
N ALA A 296 2.72 -4.86 -9.33
CA ALA A 296 2.36 -6.14 -8.76
C ALA A 296 0.86 -6.44 -8.83
N TYR A 297 0.51 -7.69 -9.13
CA TYR A 297 -0.88 -8.17 -9.08
C TYR A 297 -1.46 -8.12 -7.67
N HIS A 298 -2.78 -8.07 -7.51
CA HIS A 298 -3.43 -7.92 -6.20
C HIS A 298 -2.95 -8.95 -5.14
N PRO A 299 -2.92 -8.61 -3.83
CA PRO A 299 -2.50 -9.56 -2.81
C PRO A 299 -3.42 -10.78 -2.71
N THR A 300 -2.84 -11.93 -2.38
CA THR A 300 -3.57 -13.20 -2.23
C THR A 300 -3.33 -13.86 -0.87
N GLY A 301 -2.81 -13.08 0.09
CA GLY A 301 -2.48 -13.49 1.46
C GLY A 301 -1.08 -14.10 1.66
N LEU A 302 -0.19 -13.92 0.67
CA LEU A 302 1.21 -14.40 0.72
C LEU A 302 1.99 -13.96 1.96
N SER A 303 1.64 -12.82 2.57
CA SER A 303 2.26 -12.33 3.81
C SER A 303 2.12 -13.30 4.99
N ARG A 304 1.11 -14.18 5.01
CA ARG A 304 1.02 -15.25 6.03
C ARG A 304 2.09 -16.31 5.83
N THR A 305 2.32 -16.72 4.58
CA THR A 305 3.31 -17.74 4.21
C THR A 305 4.73 -17.18 4.29
N TYR A 306 4.90 -15.92 3.87
CA TYR A 306 6.16 -15.18 3.82
C TYR A 306 6.03 -13.85 4.58
N PRO A 307 6.18 -13.86 5.92
CA PRO A 307 6.01 -12.64 6.72
C PRO A 307 7.07 -11.57 6.46
N ASN A 308 8.10 -11.85 5.65
CA ASN A 308 9.04 -10.85 5.17
C ASN A 308 8.49 -10.02 3.99
N LEU A 309 7.38 -10.43 3.35
CA LEU A 309 6.59 -9.56 2.49
C LEU A 309 5.81 -8.57 3.36
N LEU A 310 6.29 -7.33 3.44
CA LEU A 310 5.69 -6.32 4.31
C LEU A 310 4.53 -5.60 3.64
N THR A 311 4.66 -5.28 2.36
CA THR A 311 3.62 -4.56 1.63
C THR A 311 3.77 -4.77 0.13
N GLN A 312 2.83 -4.21 -0.62
CA GLN A 312 2.79 -4.28 -2.07
C GLN A 312 1.91 -3.15 -2.62
N GLU A 313 2.22 -2.65 -3.82
CA GLU A 313 1.44 -1.65 -4.55
C GLU A 313 0.14 -2.24 -5.11
N GLY A 314 0.10 -2.63 -6.40
CA GLY A 314 -1.13 -3.05 -7.08
C GLY A 314 -2.29 -2.07 -6.83
N VAL A 315 -1.98 -0.78 -6.87
CA VAL A 315 -2.87 0.31 -6.50
C VAL A 315 -2.49 1.56 -7.26
N LEU A 316 -3.46 2.34 -7.73
CA LEU A 316 -3.19 3.71 -8.16
C LEU A 316 -2.80 4.55 -6.92
N GLY A 317 -1.49 4.65 -6.66
CA GLY A 317 -0.92 5.27 -5.47
C GLY A 317 -0.71 6.79 -5.57
N ALA A 318 -0.06 7.36 -4.55
CA ALA A 318 0.25 8.78 -4.50
C ALA A 318 1.22 9.24 -5.60
N GLU A 319 1.93 8.33 -6.26
CA GLU A 319 2.76 8.64 -7.43
C GLU A 319 1.97 9.27 -8.58
N TYR A 320 0.69 8.93 -8.72
CA TYR A 320 -0.15 9.50 -9.77
C TYR A 320 -0.36 11.01 -9.61
N ASN A 321 -0.01 11.60 -8.46
CA ASN A 321 0.05 13.05 -8.30
C ASN A 321 1.19 13.71 -9.12
N LYS A 322 2.20 12.94 -9.55
CA LYS A 322 3.32 13.43 -10.37
C LYS A 322 2.88 13.76 -11.80
N TRP A 323 1.93 13.01 -12.35
CA TRP A 323 1.55 13.07 -13.77
C TRP A 323 0.05 13.10 -14.07
N SER A 324 -0.82 12.99 -13.07
CA SER A 324 -2.28 12.92 -13.29
C SER A 324 -3.09 13.60 -12.19
N THR A 325 -4.40 13.69 -12.41
CA THR A 325 -5.40 14.15 -11.43
C THR A 325 -6.22 12.99 -10.86
N ARG A 326 -5.74 11.73 -10.97
CA ARG A 326 -6.52 10.53 -10.66
C ARG A 326 -6.57 10.17 -9.18
N ALA A 327 -5.55 10.53 -8.40
CA ALA A 327 -5.47 10.30 -6.96
C ALA A 327 -6.38 11.26 -6.14
N THR A 328 -7.69 11.20 -6.41
CA THR A 328 -8.74 12.02 -5.77
C THR A 328 -9.08 11.55 -4.36
N ALA A 329 -9.81 12.36 -3.58
CA ALA A 329 -10.24 11.95 -2.24
C ALA A 329 -11.26 10.79 -2.32
N GLY A 330 -12.15 10.81 -3.31
CA GLY A 330 -13.07 9.70 -3.59
C GLY A 330 -12.34 8.38 -3.93
N HIS A 331 -11.28 8.43 -4.74
CA HIS A 331 -10.42 7.27 -5.01
C HIS A 331 -9.79 6.71 -3.73
N ASN A 332 -9.17 7.58 -2.94
CA ASN A 332 -8.55 7.24 -1.65
C ASN A 332 -9.54 6.56 -0.68
N LEU A 333 -10.82 6.95 -0.73
CA LEU A 333 -11.88 6.37 0.10
C LEU A 333 -12.54 5.12 -0.49
N THR A 334 -12.17 4.74 -1.71
CA THR A 334 -12.60 3.48 -2.32
C THR A 334 -11.62 2.36 -1.99
N LEU A 335 -10.32 2.66 -1.92
CA LEU A 335 -9.24 1.69 -1.68
C LEU A 335 -9.40 0.84 -0.40
N PRO A 336 -9.76 1.40 0.78
CA PRO A 336 -9.92 0.62 2.01
C PRO A 336 -10.97 -0.48 1.90
N PHE A 337 -12.00 -0.27 1.07
CA PHE A 337 -13.12 -1.19 0.90
C PHE A 337 -12.98 -2.06 -0.35
N THR A 338 -11.89 -1.92 -1.10
CA THR A 338 -11.61 -2.68 -2.32
C THR A 338 -10.21 -3.29 -2.23
N ARG A 339 -9.20 -2.71 -2.90
CA ARG A 339 -7.82 -3.22 -2.95
C ARG A 339 -7.25 -3.61 -1.59
N MET A 340 -7.51 -2.83 -0.53
CA MET A 340 -6.95 -3.10 0.81
C MET A 340 -7.59 -4.33 1.50
N LEU A 341 -8.78 -4.77 1.07
CA LEU A 341 -9.41 -5.99 1.62
C LEU A 341 -8.57 -7.25 1.38
N LEU A 342 -7.66 -7.20 0.41
CA LEU A 342 -6.85 -8.35 0.01
C LEU A 342 -5.52 -8.44 0.75
N GLY A 343 -5.08 -7.34 1.36
CA GLY A 343 -3.83 -7.27 2.11
C GLY A 343 -3.23 -5.86 2.09
N PRO A 344 -2.04 -5.70 2.70
CA PRO A 344 -1.36 -4.42 2.78
C PRO A 344 -1.19 -3.71 1.43
N MET A 345 -1.09 -2.38 1.49
CA MET A 345 -1.08 -1.51 0.33
C MET A 345 -0.04 -0.41 0.48
N ASP A 346 1.00 -0.45 -0.33
CA ASP A 346 1.97 0.65 -0.42
C ASP A 346 1.41 1.78 -1.29
N TYR A 347 0.47 2.53 -0.72
CA TYR A 347 -0.11 3.71 -1.38
C TYR A 347 0.89 4.86 -1.52
N THR A 348 1.95 4.86 -0.71
CA THR A 348 2.95 5.93 -0.58
C THR A 348 2.45 7.29 -0.06
N PRO A 349 1.75 7.34 1.10
CA PRO A 349 1.20 8.59 1.63
C PRO A 349 2.27 9.57 2.13
N GLY A 350 1.82 10.75 2.59
CA GLY A 350 2.68 11.70 3.29
C GLY A 350 3.09 12.91 2.45
N GLY A 351 2.39 13.22 1.36
CA GLY A 351 2.60 14.47 0.62
C GLY A 351 2.23 15.68 1.48
N PHE A 352 3.17 16.59 1.70
CA PHE A 352 2.99 17.75 2.58
C PHE A 352 2.79 19.07 1.82
N ARG A 353 2.75 19.02 0.48
CA ARG A 353 2.39 20.17 -0.36
C ARG A 353 0.93 20.10 -0.80
N ASN A 354 0.04 20.27 0.18
CA ASN A 354 -1.41 20.14 0.01
C ASN A 354 -2.00 21.39 -0.66
N VAL A 355 -2.87 21.17 -1.65
CA VAL A 355 -3.63 22.23 -2.33
C VAL A 355 -5.06 21.76 -2.53
N THR A 356 -5.98 22.71 -2.80
CA THR A 356 -7.35 22.32 -3.18
C THR A 356 -7.34 21.64 -4.56
N PRO A 357 -8.33 20.78 -4.88
CA PRO A 357 -8.43 20.17 -6.21
C PRO A 357 -8.40 21.18 -7.36
N ALA A 358 -8.99 22.37 -7.17
CA ALA A 358 -9.01 23.44 -8.17
C ALA A 358 -7.62 24.08 -8.42
N GLN A 359 -6.70 24.00 -7.46
CA GLN A 359 -5.34 24.56 -7.55
C GLN A 359 -4.30 23.52 -7.95
N PHE A 360 -4.68 22.25 -7.98
CA PHE A 360 -3.76 21.16 -8.26
C PHE A 360 -3.29 21.17 -9.71
N LYS A 361 -1.98 20.94 -9.85
CA LYS A 361 -1.31 20.76 -11.13
C LYS A 361 -0.27 19.64 -10.97
N PRO A 362 -0.37 18.55 -11.75
CA PRO A 362 0.63 17.50 -11.71
C PRO A 362 2.01 18.08 -12.03
N ARG A 363 3.01 17.62 -11.29
CA ARG A 363 4.42 17.91 -11.56
C ARG A 363 5.28 16.77 -11.04
N ASN A 364 6.29 16.41 -11.83
CA ASN A 364 7.12 15.26 -11.53
C ASN A 364 7.94 15.44 -10.24
N ASP A 365 8.54 16.61 -10.06
CA ASP A 365 9.38 16.92 -8.91
C ASP A 365 8.59 17.76 -7.89
N LEU A 366 8.81 17.45 -6.61
CA LEU A 366 8.14 18.00 -5.44
C LEU A 366 6.60 18.00 -5.60
N PRO A 367 5.94 16.85 -5.87
CA PRO A 367 4.54 16.83 -6.27
C PRO A 367 3.61 17.51 -5.26
N LEU A 368 2.47 17.99 -5.76
CA LEU A 368 1.38 18.49 -4.91
C LEU A 368 0.45 17.33 -4.56
N VAL A 369 -0.43 17.51 -3.58
CA VAL A 369 -1.55 16.57 -3.32
C VAL A 369 -2.86 17.33 -3.18
N MET A 370 -3.96 16.73 -3.64
CA MET A 370 -5.30 17.36 -3.69
C MET A 370 -6.10 17.27 -2.38
N THR A 371 -5.57 16.57 -1.39
CA THR A 371 -6.22 16.34 -0.09
C THR A 371 -5.63 17.27 0.96
N THR A 372 -6.35 17.51 2.06
CA THR A 372 -5.77 18.26 3.18
C THR A 372 -4.62 17.49 3.84
N ARG A 373 -3.82 18.22 4.62
CA ARG A 373 -2.75 17.66 5.44
C ARG A 373 -3.29 16.65 6.43
N ALA A 374 -4.42 16.93 7.09
CA ALA A 374 -4.98 16.01 8.07
C ALA A 374 -5.49 14.71 7.42
N GLN A 375 -5.95 14.74 6.16
CA GLN A 375 -6.21 13.49 5.41
C GLN A 375 -4.93 12.68 5.18
N GLN A 376 -3.83 13.33 4.79
CA GLN A 376 -2.54 12.66 4.60
C GLN A 376 -2.02 12.01 5.90
N LEU A 377 -2.24 12.65 7.05
CA LEU A 377 -1.95 12.04 8.35
C LEU A 377 -2.86 10.84 8.63
N ALA A 378 -4.17 10.97 8.36
CA ALA A 378 -5.14 9.90 8.59
C ALA A 378 -4.85 8.63 7.77
N MET A 379 -4.25 8.76 6.59
CA MET A 379 -3.86 7.62 5.74
C MET A 379 -2.93 6.64 6.47
N TYR A 380 -2.05 7.10 7.37
CA TYR A 380 -1.17 6.22 8.16
C TYR A 380 -1.91 5.34 9.18
N VAL A 381 -3.19 5.61 9.43
CA VAL A 381 -4.06 4.74 10.26
C VAL A 381 -5.05 3.99 9.40
N VAL A 382 -5.60 4.62 8.35
CA VAL A 382 -6.58 3.98 7.48
C VAL A 382 -5.94 2.88 6.64
N TYR A 383 -4.83 3.20 5.95
CA TYR A 383 -4.14 2.24 5.09
C TYR A 383 -3.26 1.31 5.90
N GLU A 384 -3.41 0.02 5.65
CA GLU A 384 -2.58 -0.99 6.25
C GLU A 384 -1.30 -1.17 5.43
N SER A 385 -0.16 -0.76 5.99
CA SER A 385 1.15 -1.00 5.38
C SER A 385 2.22 -1.17 6.46
N PRO A 386 2.63 -2.42 6.76
CA PRO A 386 3.77 -2.72 7.64
C PRO A 386 5.10 -2.07 7.22
N PHE A 387 5.24 -1.70 5.95
CA PHE A 387 6.28 -0.80 5.46
C PHE A 387 5.61 0.42 4.84
N ALA A 388 5.67 1.57 5.49
CA ALA A 388 4.99 2.77 5.01
C ALA A 388 5.99 3.89 4.73
N VAL A 389 6.05 4.36 3.48
CA VAL A 389 6.89 5.51 3.16
C VAL A 389 6.31 6.82 3.71
N VAL A 390 7.20 7.78 3.93
CA VAL A 390 6.96 9.20 4.20
C VAL A 390 7.47 9.94 2.97
N ALA A 391 6.59 10.13 1.99
CA ALA A 391 6.97 10.28 0.58
C ALA A 391 7.64 11.62 0.21
N ASP A 392 7.44 12.68 0.98
CA ASP A 392 7.85 14.03 0.58
C ASP A 392 9.33 14.33 0.91
N SER A 393 9.85 15.43 0.36
CA SER A 393 11.22 15.86 0.61
C SER A 393 11.40 16.41 2.04
N PRO A 394 12.62 16.34 2.61
CA PRO A 394 12.87 16.79 3.98
C PRO A 394 12.43 18.23 4.29
N ASP A 395 12.50 19.14 3.32
CA ASP A 395 12.07 20.53 3.47
C ASP A 395 10.55 20.70 3.58
N ALA A 396 9.76 19.77 3.02
CA ALA A 396 8.30 19.81 3.14
C ALA A 396 7.84 19.57 4.58
N TYR A 397 8.62 18.78 5.33
CA TYR A 397 8.34 18.46 6.73
C TYR A 397 8.95 19.47 7.71
N ALA A 398 9.98 20.21 7.32
CA ALA A 398 10.70 21.11 8.21
C ALA A 398 9.77 22.21 8.79
N GLY A 399 9.46 22.10 10.09
CA GLY A 399 8.58 23.06 10.79
C GLY A 399 7.09 22.94 10.43
N ALA A 400 6.70 21.92 9.68
CA ALA A 400 5.33 21.72 9.25
C ALA A 400 4.44 21.15 10.37
N GLU A 401 3.18 21.59 10.44
CA GLU A 401 2.18 21.05 11.37
C GLU A 401 1.88 19.58 11.04
N GLY A 402 1.63 18.77 12.07
CA GLY A 402 1.30 17.34 11.90
C GLY A 402 2.51 16.40 11.85
N VAL A 403 3.74 16.90 11.73
CA VAL A 403 4.96 16.06 11.71
C VAL A 403 5.06 15.15 12.93
N GLN A 404 4.70 15.64 14.12
CA GLN A 404 4.75 14.82 15.33
C GLN A 404 3.86 13.57 15.22
N PHE A 405 2.72 13.65 14.53
CA PHE A 405 1.88 12.47 14.30
C PHE A 405 2.60 11.42 13.47
N LEU A 406 3.31 11.83 12.41
CA LEU A 406 4.11 10.91 11.59
C LEU A 406 5.23 10.25 12.39
N ARG A 407 5.80 10.93 13.39
CA ARG A 407 6.81 10.32 14.28
C ARG A 407 6.17 9.29 15.21
N ASP A 408 4.97 9.59 15.71
CA ASP A 408 4.31 8.80 16.74
C ASP A 408 3.53 7.59 16.19
N VAL A 409 3.01 7.66 14.96
CA VAL A 409 2.16 6.61 14.38
C VAL A 409 2.98 5.36 14.03
N PRO A 410 2.59 4.16 14.52
CA PRO A 410 3.28 2.92 14.21
C PRO A 410 2.90 2.40 12.82
N ALA A 411 3.71 1.50 12.27
CA ALA A 411 3.39 0.77 11.03
C ALA A 411 2.71 -0.60 11.29
N ARG A 412 2.53 -0.99 12.57
CA ARG A 412 1.95 -2.29 12.95
C ARG A 412 0.95 -2.14 14.09
N TRP A 413 -0.04 -3.03 14.10
CA TRP A 413 -1.23 -2.91 14.94
C TRP A 413 -1.54 -4.22 15.66
N ASP A 414 -2.00 -4.13 16.90
CA ASP A 414 -2.47 -5.27 17.70
C ASP A 414 -3.97 -5.53 17.49
N GLU A 415 -4.72 -4.49 17.15
CA GLU A 415 -6.17 -4.52 17.04
C GLU A 415 -6.65 -3.44 16.07
N THR A 416 -7.65 -3.77 15.26
CA THR A 416 -8.29 -2.85 14.31
C THR A 416 -9.79 -2.87 14.53
N ARG A 417 -10.40 -1.68 14.55
CA ARG A 417 -11.84 -1.47 14.57
C ARG A 417 -12.22 -0.46 13.50
N VAL A 418 -13.37 -0.66 12.87
CA VAL A 418 -13.89 0.24 11.83
C VAL A 418 -15.26 0.75 12.28
N PRO A 419 -15.32 1.83 13.10
CA PRO A 419 -16.57 2.31 13.67
C PRO A 419 -17.60 2.78 12.63
N GLY A 420 -17.16 3.16 11.42
CA GLY A 420 -18.06 3.57 10.36
C GLY A 420 -17.35 3.79 9.04
N GLY A 421 -18.09 3.68 7.94
CA GLY A 421 -17.58 3.99 6.62
C GLY A 421 -18.56 3.65 5.50
N ALA A 422 -18.43 4.39 4.40
CA ALA A 422 -19.16 4.18 3.16
C ALA A 422 -18.18 4.32 1.99
N ILE A 423 -18.27 3.37 1.04
CA ILE A 423 -17.30 3.23 -0.05
C ILE A 423 -17.28 4.50 -0.90
N GLY A 424 -16.10 5.12 -1.04
CA GLY A 424 -15.92 6.36 -1.80
C GLY A 424 -16.45 7.62 -1.12
N GLU A 425 -16.96 7.53 0.12
CA GLU A 425 -17.56 8.67 0.82
C GLU A 425 -16.81 9.08 2.09
N HIS A 426 -16.62 8.16 3.04
CA HIS A 426 -15.92 8.44 4.29
C HIS A 426 -15.52 7.15 5.00
N ILE A 427 -14.58 7.26 5.94
CA ILE A 427 -14.15 6.14 6.78
C ILE A 427 -13.68 6.63 8.14
N LEU A 428 -13.93 5.81 9.16
CA LEU A 428 -13.32 5.88 10.50
C LEU A 428 -12.63 4.54 10.78
N VAL A 429 -11.33 4.57 11.04
CA VAL A 429 -10.56 3.41 11.48
C VAL A 429 -9.89 3.74 12.81
N ALA A 430 -10.02 2.87 13.79
CA ALA A 430 -9.31 2.93 15.06
C ALA A 430 -8.39 1.71 15.18
N ARG A 431 -7.10 1.94 15.42
CA ARG A 431 -6.11 0.87 15.57
C ARG A 431 -5.33 1.01 16.87
N ARG A 432 -5.03 -0.10 17.54
CA ARG A 432 -4.27 -0.13 18.79
C ARG A 432 -2.84 -0.57 18.54
N HIS A 433 -1.89 0.07 19.21
CA HIS A 433 -0.51 -0.38 19.29
C HIS A 433 -0.02 -0.31 20.74
N GLY A 434 0.25 -1.46 21.33
CA GLY A 434 0.48 -1.57 22.76
C GLY A 434 -0.74 -1.05 23.53
N ARG A 435 -0.57 0.08 24.22
CA ARG A 435 -1.64 0.72 25.00
C ARG A 435 -2.27 1.92 24.30
N ASP A 436 -1.65 2.43 23.25
CA ASP A 436 -2.09 3.66 22.59
C ASP A 436 -3.06 3.30 21.46
N TRP A 437 -4.06 4.15 21.25
CA TRP A 437 -4.96 4.05 20.11
C TRP A 437 -4.73 5.18 19.13
N TYR A 438 -4.86 4.87 17.85
CA TYR A 438 -4.75 5.81 16.76
C TYR A 438 -6.02 5.75 15.94
N VAL A 439 -6.56 6.90 15.56
CA VAL A 439 -7.75 7.00 14.71
C VAL A 439 -7.42 7.80 13.46
N GLY A 440 -7.81 7.26 12.32
CA GLY A 440 -7.84 7.97 11.05
C GLY A 440 -9.28 8.17 10.58
N ALA A 441 -9.60 9.40 10.21
CA ALA A 441 -10.87 9.78 9.62
C ALA A 441 -10.62 10.46 8.27
N MET A 442 -11.33 10.07 7.23
CA MET A 442 -11.23 10.69 5.90
C MET A 442 -12.62 10.91 5.32
N THR A 443 -12.78 11.99 4.53
CA THR A 443 -13.99 12.27 3.74
C THR A 443 -13.62 12.58 2.29
N ASN A 444 -14.54 12.32 1.38
CA ASN A 444 -14.38 12.64 -0.03
C ASN A 444 -14.49 14.16 -0.24
N GLU A 445 -14.74 14.61 -1.46
CA GLU A 445 -14.81 16.03 -1.80
C GLU A 445 -15.90 16.79 -1.02
N GLN A 446 -16.83 16.10 -0.34
CA GLN A 446 -17.86 16.69 0.51
C GLN A 446 -17.39 16.83 1.96
N SER A 447 -17.62 18.00 2.57
CA SER A 447 -17.38 18.19 4.01
C SER A 447 -18.37 17.40 4.85
N ARG A 448 -17.91 16.84 5.97
CA ARG A 448 -18.72 15.98 6.85
C ARG A 448 -18.32 16.15 8.30
N THR A 449 -19.26 15.89 9.21
CA THR A 449 -18.94 15.70 10.64
C THR A 449 -19.19 14.24 10.99
N LEU A 450 -18.12 13.53 11.33
CA LEU A 450 -18.19 12.13 11.75
C LEU A 450 -18.25 12.04 13.27
N GLN A 451 -19.00 11.08 13.79
CA GLN A 451 -19.12 10.84 15.22
C GLN A 451 -18.27 9.62 15.58
N LEU A 452 -17.17 9.83 16.30
CA LEU A 452 -16.28 8.75 16.73
C LEU A 452 -16.75 8.21 18.10
N PRO A 453 -17.34 7.01 18.17
CA PRO A 453 -17.59 6.36 19.46
C PRO A 453 -16.25 6.05 20.16
N LEU A 454 -16.22 6.15 21.49
CA LEU A 454 -14.99 6.02 22.30
C LEU A 454 -14.95 4.75 23.17
N ASP A 455 -15.93 3.85 22.99
CA ASP A 455 -16.08 2.62 23.77
C ASP A 455 -14.90 1.66 23.62
N PHE A 456 -14.12 1.79 22.54
CA PHE A 456 -12.90 1.01 22.31
C PHE A 456 -11.73 1.35 23.23
N LEU A 457 -11.72 2.51 23.87
CA LEU A 457 -10.62 2.93 24.75
C LEU A 457 -10.52 2.06 26.01
N GLY A 458 -11.60 1.42 26.44
CA GLY A 458 -11.63 0.71 27.71
C GLY A 458 -11.59 1.65 28.93
N PRO A 459 -11.40 1.12 30.15
CA PRO A 459 -11.51 1.91 31.38
C PRO A 459 -10.36 2.91 31.54
N GLY A 460 -10.63 4.00 32.27
CA GLY A 460 -9.63 5.02 32.62
C GLY A 460 -9.79 6.32 31.81
N ARG A 461 -8.90 7.28 32.09
CA ARG A 461 -8.83 8.55 31.36
C ARG A 461 -7.74 8.49 30.30
N TRP A 462 -8.00 9.15 29.19
CA TRP A 462 -7.16 9.17 28.01
C TRP A 462 -6.88 10.60 27.60
N ARG A 463 -5.63 10.90 27.23
CA ARG A 463 -5.30 12.11 26.49
C ARG A 463 -5.54 11.84 25.02
N ALA A 464 -6.44 12.59 24.41
CA ALA A 464 -6.64 12.64 22.97
C ALA A 464 -5.88 13.84 22.40
N THR A 465 -4.90 13.60 21.53
CA THR A 465 -4.28 14.63 20.69
C THR A 465 -4.87 14.52 19.28
N LEU A 466 -5.61 15.54 18.88
CA LEU A 466 -6.34 15.61 17.61
C LEU A 466 -5.56 16.47 16.62
N TYR A 467 -5.42 15.97 15.40
CA TYR A 467 -4.86 16.65 14.24
C TYR A 467 -6.01 16.84 13.24
N LEU A 468 -6.60 18.02 13.24
CA LEU A 468 -7.81 18.35 12.48
C LEU A 468 -7.46 19.21 11.25
N ASP A 469 -8.36 19.23 10.26
CA ASP A 469 -8.26 20.15 9.13
C ASP A 469 -8.13 21.61 9.62
N GLY A 470 -7.11 22.31 9.11
CA GLY A 470 -6.88 23.73 9.40
C GLY A 470 -7.61 24.69 8.44
N ALA A 471 -7.30 25.98 8.56
CA ALA A 471 -7.91 27.04 7.73
C ALA A 471 -7.53 26.98 6.23
N ALA A 472 -6.50 26.22 5.89
CA ALA A 472 -6.01 26.00 4.52
C ALA A 472 -5.60 24.52 4.38
N PRO A 473 -5.56 23.95 3.15
CA PRO A 473 -5.35 22.52 2.95
C PRO A 473 -4.01 22.00 3.48
N ASP A 474 -2.99 22.85 3.62
CA ASP A 474 -1.67 22.52 4.15
C ASP A 474 -1.50 22.78 5.66
N ARG A 475 -2.58 23.22 6.33
CA ARG A 475 -2.59 23.53 7.77
C ARG A 475 -3.33 22.47 8.56
N VAL A 476 -2.90 22.29 9.81
CA VAL A 476 -3.52 21.36 10.76
C VAL A 476 -3.76 22.08 12.06
N ASP A 477 -5.00 22.03 12.55
CA ASP A 477 -5.33 22.47 13.90
C ASP A 477 -5.07 21.33 14.89
N VAL A 478 -4.15 21.56 15.84
CA VAL A 478 -3.75 20.56 16.84
C VAL A 478 -4.41 20.89 18.18
N GLN A 479 -5.26 19.98 18.65
CA GLN A 479 -5.98 20.12 19.91
C GLN A 479 -5.66 18.98 20.86
N THR A 480 -5.77 19.23 22.17
CA THR A 480 -5.67 18.17 23.19
C THR A 480 -6.90 18.18 24.08
N ARG A 481 -7.43 16.99 24.39
CA ARG A 481 -8.60 16.79 25.27
C ARG A 481 -8.37 15.59 26.19
N GLU A 482 -8.98 15.61 27.37
CA GLU A 482 -9.14 14.39 28.17
C GLU A 482 -10.51 13.76 27.89
N VAL A 483 -10.54 12.45 27.67
CA VAL A 483 -11.77 11.68 27.44
C VAL A 483 -11.72 10.34 28.18
N ASP A 484 -12.86 9.67 28.28
CA ASP A 484 -12.96 8.27 28.71
C ASP A 484 -13.92 7.49 27.78
N ALA A 485 -14.01 6.18 27.96
CA ALA A 485 -14.86 5.32 27.12
C ALA A 485 -16.37 5.59 27.25
N ARG A 486 -16.81 6.41 28.22
CA ARG A 486 -18.23 6.77 28.44
C ARG A 486 -18.53 8.20 28.01
N SER A 487 -17.52 8.94 27.57
CA SER A 487 -17.68 10.27 27.04
C SER A 487 -18.58 10.25 25.80
N ALA A 488 -19.26 11.35 25.52
CA ALA A 488 -20.01 11.48 24.27
C ALA A 488 -19.09 11.22 23.06
N PRO A 489 -19.64 10.69 21.94
CA PRO A 489 -18.86 10.51 20.73
C PRO A 489 -18.12 11.80 20.34
N LEU A 490 -16.86 11.65 19.95
CA LEU A 490 -16.04 12.77 19.56
C LEU A 490 -16.42 13.22 18.14
N ALA A 491 -16.97 14.41 18.01
CA ALA A 491 -17.31 15.00 16.72
C ALA A 491 -16.03 15.45 15.97
N LEU A 492 -15.80 14.87 14.79
CA LEU A 492 -14.69 15.20 13.89
C LEU A 492 -15.26 15.90 12.65
N THR A 493 -15.08 17.22 12.57
CA THR A 493 -15.50 18.00 11.39
C THR A 493 -14.37 18.01 10.36
N LEU A 494 -14.67 17.47 9.19
CA LEU A 494 -13.74 17.27 8.09
C LEU A 494 -14.11 18.23 6.94
N ALA A 495 -13.12 18.95 6.42
CA ALA A 495 -13.26 19.72 5.19
C ALA A 495 -13.49 18.79 3.99
N GLY A 496 -13.96 19.33 2.87
CA GLY A 496 -13.99 18.55 1.62
C GLY A 496 -12.58 18.15 1.20
N SER A 497 -12.40 16.89 0.79
CA SER A 497 -11.08 16.25 0.58
C SER A 497 -10.21 16.26 1.85
N GLY A 498 -10.87 16.28 3.01
CA GLY A 498 -10.25 16.46 4.32
C GLY A 498 -10.17 15.20 5.16
N GLY A 499 -9.71 15.37 6.40
CA GLY A 499 -9.53 14.26 7.33
C GLY A 499 -9.17 14.69 8.74
N ALA A 500 -9.00 13.71 9.61
CA ALA A 500 -8.51 13.91 10.96
C ALA A 500 -7.69 12.69 11.40
N ALA A 501 -6.62 12.95 12.14
CA ALA A 501 -5.88 11.92 12.84
C ALA A 501 -5.96 12.17 14.35
N VAL A 502 -6.10 11.13 15.16
CA VAL A 502 -6.15 11.25 16.63
C VAL A 502 -5.27 10.21 17.27
N ARG A 503 -4.46 10.61 18.24
CA ARG A 503 -3.71 9.70 19.13
C ARG A 503 -4.33 9.75 20.51
N PHE A 504 -4.66 8.59 21.06
CA PHE A 504 -5.14 8.43 22.42
C PHE A 504 -4.09 7.71 23.26
N GLU A 505 -3.61 8.39 24.30
CA GLU A 505 -2.65 7.84 25.26
C GLU A 505 -3.34 7.67 26.62
N PRO A 506 -3.20 6.52 27.29
CA PRO A 506 -3.78 6.33 28.61
C PRO A 506 -3.04 7.23 29.61
N LEU A 507 -3.79 8.04 30.36
CA LEU A 507 -3.23 8.80 31.46
C LEU A 507 -2.90 7.83 32.58
N ARG A 508 -1.64 7.84 33.04
CA ARG A 508 -1.26 7.05 34.23
C ARG A 508 -2.06 7.57 35.44
N PRO A 509 -2.53 6.67 36.33
CA PRO A 509 -3.27 7.06 37.54
C PRO A 509 -2.56 8.11 38.38
#